data_AF-O42663-F1
#
_entry.id   AF-O42663-F1
#
_cell.length_a   1.000
_cell.length_b   1.000
_cell.length_c   1.000
_cell.angle_alpha   90.00
_cell.angle_beta   90.00
_cell.angle_gamma   90.00
#
_symmetry.space_group_name_H-M   'P 1'
#
loop_
_entity.id
_entity.type
_entity.pdbx_description
1 polymer ?
#
loop_
_entity_poly.entity_id
_entity_poly.type
_entity_poly.pdbx_seq_one_letter_code
_entity_poly.pdbx_strand_id
1 'polypeptide(L)'
;MKLTSIPIASTLLSLLAASGTLASPLHKRDDPLNNKQFGLMSIHSGNSYVHLHPFYVGDSGAIYLDPTDGTSTSAVFSMSNGRLVVGNLYASVDSNGTTIFKSDANAASTKFSAGDATNVGYNLLYNGTQSAVACPASDNDQVYQVYFGAGNGNPNCAGIAIEAFVSPSSSSSSSSSAATSTSTRVSSSAKASTSSGAIAYTTKCVVVPVTASATATAKAASAAASSAVYPLFPHGIRLIDSANPSSNSGNVYSPVVFQKQNNHTNTIFTFDVPQVSGSCELNLHLDTSGFPITVEGSNGVGQFILFNLSSVANDSTVYSNRPNRIAEIGRFNCSSSGCDYATNVTCPNSYTAVSYEMMALTDDSYLSFFEEADPLEGLTLRV
;
A
#
# COMPACT_ATOMS: atom_id res chain seq x y z
N MET A 1 -72.19 -25.02 15.19
CA MET A 1 -71.64 -26.24 15.82
C MET A 1 -70.39 -25.86 16.58
N LYS A 2 -70.42 -25.97 17.92
CA LYS A 2 -69.24 -25.88 18.77
C LYS A 2 -68.63 -27.28 18.82
N LEU A 3 -67.40 -27.45 18.33
CA LEU A 3 -66.61 -28.63 18.66
C LEU A 3 -65.38 -28.19 19.43
N THR A 4 -65.31 -28.81 20.60
CA THR A 4 -64.48 -28.58 21.75
C THR A 4 -63.08 -29.14 21.58
N SER A 5 -62.14 -28.47 22.24
CA SER A 5 -60.73 -28.80 22.41
C SER A 5 -60.47 -30.26 22.77
N ILE A 6 -59.47 -30.87 22.13
CA ILE A 6 -58.79 -32.07 22.63
C ILE A 6 -57.40 -31.64 23.09
N PRO A 7 -57.01 -31.94 24.33
CA PRO A 7 -55.74 -31.54 24.91
C PRO A 7 -54.74 -32.72 24.94
N ILE A 8 -53.50 -32.39 25.31
CA ILE A 8 -52.45 -33.27 25.87
C ILE A 8 -51.69 -34.14 24.87
N ALA A 9 -50.44 -33.74 24.61
CA ALA A 9 -49.29 -34.65 24.58
C ALA A 9 -48.00 -33.85 24.82
N SER A 10 -47.87 -33.31 26.03
CA SER A 10 -46.59 -32.83 26.57
C SER A 10 -45.87 -34.02 27.18
N THR A 11 -45.02 -34.70 26.41
CA THR A 11 -44.09 -35.69 26.97
C THR A 11 -42.85 -35.83 26.09
N LEU A 12 -41.73 -35.42 26.70
CA LEU A 12 -40.43 -36.10 26.65
C LEU A 12 -39.70 -36.16 25.30
N LEU A 13 -38.86 -35.14 25.04
CA LEU A 13 -37.58 -35.39 24.37
C LEU A 13 -36.45 -34.91 25.29
N SER A 14 -35.98 -35.89 26.07
CA SER A 14 -34.94 -35.80 27.08
C SER A 14 -33.55 -35.55 26.47
N LEU A 15 -32.82 -34.66 27.13
CA LEU A 15 -31.38 -34.75 27.39
C LEU A 15 -30.48 -35.13 26.19
N LEU A 16 -30.24 -34.17 25.30
CA LEU A 16 -28.93 -34.07 24.66
C LEU A 16 -28.02 -33.29 25.61
N ALA A 17 -27.46 -33.99 26.60
CA ALA A 17 -26.35 -33.49 27.39
C ALA A 17 -25.11 -33.54 26.50
N ALA A 18 -25.01 -32.56 25.59
CA ALA A 18 -23.82 -32.33 24.79
C ALA A 18 -22.69 -31.99 25.77
N SER A 19 -21.76 -32.93 25.92
CA SER A 19 -20.46 -32.74 26.54
C SER A 19 -19.71 -31.66 25.76
N GLY A 20 -19.98 -30.40 26.11
CA GLY A 20 -19.26 -29.24 25.61
C GLY A 20 -17.83 -29.33 26.11
N THR A 21 -16.93 -29.81 25.26
CA THR A 21 -15.50 -29.57 25.40
C THR A 21 -15.33 -28.05 25.40
N LEU A 22 -15.19 -27.47 26.60
CA LEU A 22 -14.83 -26.07 26.77
C LEU A 22 -13.53 -25.86 25.99
N ALA A 23 -13.62 -25.17 24.86
CA ALA A 23 -12.45 -24.79 24.08
C ALA A 23 -11.50 -24.06 25.04
N SER A 24 -10.31 -24.62 25.23
CA SER A 24 -9.27 -23.97 26.02
C SER A 24 -9.13 -22.53 25.54
N PRO A 25 -9.02 -21.54 26.46
CA PRO A 25 -8.86 -20.14 26.07
C PRO A 25 -7.69 -20.04 25.10
N LEU A 26 -7.94 -19.49 23.91
CA LEU A 26 -6.92 -19.23 22.90
C LEU A 26 -5.78 -18.48 23.58
N HIS A 27 -4.64 -19.15 23.75
CA HIS A 27 -3.43 -18.53 24.26
C HIS A 27 -3.12 -17.32 23.37
N LYS A 28 -2.97 -16.14 24.00
CA LYS A 28 -2.54 -14.93 23.33
C LYS A 28 -1.27 -15.25 22.54
N ARG A 29 -1.36 -15.20 21.22
CA ARG A 29 -0.22 -15.47 20.33
C ARG A 29 0.90 -14.48 20.70
N ASP A 30 2.10 -14.99 20.92
CA ASP A 30 3.26 -14.15 21.15
C ASP A 30 3.43 -13.19 19.97
N ASP A 31 3.85 -11.95 20.25
CA ASP A 31 4.11 -10.98 19.20
C ASP A 31 5.23 -11.52 18.28
N PRO A 32 4.98 -11.67 16.96
CA PRO A 32 5.91 -12.31 16.03
C PRO A 32 7.26 -11.57 15.90
N LEU A 33 7.32 -10.29 16.29
CA LEU A 33 8.52 -9.46 16.28
C LEU A 33 9.27 -9.44 17.62
N ASN A 34 8.72 -10.08 18.67
CA ASN A 34 9.30 -10.05 20.00
C ASN A 34 10.72 -10.65 20.00
N ASN A 35 11.69 -9.88 20.49
CA ASN A 35 13.13 -10.18 20.54
C ASN A 35 13.77 -10.48 19.17
N LYS A 36 13.17 -10.03 18.06
CA LYS A 36 13.77 -10.10 16.73
C LYS A 36 14.25 -8.73 16.29
N GLN A 37 15.31 -8.73 15.48
CA GLN A 37 15.75 -7.53 14.77
C GLN A 37 15.01 -7.42 13.44
N PHE A 38 14.56 -6.22 13.11
CA PHE A 38 13.86 -5.91 11.87
C PHE A 38 14.18 -4.49 11.41
N GLY A 39 14.04 -4.23 10.12
CA GLY A 39 13.99 -2.87 9.61
C GLY A 39 12.54 -2.40 9.49
N LEU A 40 12.36 -1.09 9.38
CA LEU A 40 11.07 -0.46 9.12
C LEU A 40 11.13 0.24 7.78
N MET A 41 10.04 0.14 7.02
CA MET A 41 9.84 0.84 5.76
C MET A 41 8.47 1.51 5.77
N SER A 42 8.41 2.76 5.32
CA SER A 42 7.16 3.45 5.08
C SER A 42 6.57 2.95 3.78
N ILE A 43 5.29 2.63 3.81
CA ILE A 43 4.50 2.36 2.62
C ILE A 43 3.25 3.23 2.66
N HIS A 44 2.53 3.29 1.54
CA HIS A 44 1.18 3.86 1.49
C HIS A 44 1.00 5.39 1.56
N SER A 45 1.97 6.22 1.13
CA SER A 45 1.86 7.69 1.26
C SER A 45 1.30 8.46 0.06
N GLY A 46 1.34 7.89 -1.15
CA GLY A 46 1.12 8.64 -2.40
C GLY A 46 2.14 9.76 -2.69
N ASN A 47 3.12 9.96 -1.80
CA ASN A 47 4.17 10.97 -1.89
C ASN A 47 5.52 10.27 -2.10
N SER A 48 6.21 10.56 -3.20
CA SER A 48 7.47 9.91 -3.57
C SER A 48 8.62 10.13 -2.58
N TYR A 49 8.55 11.17 -1.74
CA TYR A 49 9.51 11.42 -0.65
C TYR A 49 9.20 10.62 0.62
N VAL A 50 8.10 9.86 0.62
CA VAL A 50 7.62 9.13 1.79
C VAL A 50 7.42 7.65 1.46
N HIS A 51 7.05 7.30 0.23
CA HIS A 51 6.75 5.92 -0.15
C HIS A 51 8.03 5.09 -0.33
N LEU A 52 8.08 3.90 0.29
CA LEU A 52 9.20 2.94 0.23
C LEU A 52 10.52 3.49 0.78
N HIS A 53 10.45 4.28 1.85
CA HIS A 53 11.64 4.81 2.52
C HIS A 53 11.95 4.04 3.81
N PRO A 54 13.22 3.68 4.05
CA PRO A 54 13.60 3.06 5.30
C PRO A 54 13.62 4.08 6.44
N PHE A 55 13.51 3.61 7.67
CA PHE A 55 13.50 4.50 8.83
C PHE A 55 14.91 4.76 9.34
N TYR A 56 15.20 6.01 9.67
CA TYR A 56 16.44 6.49 10.28
C TYR A 56 16.13 7.06 11.66
N VAL A 57 16.97 6.79 12.65
CA VAL A 57 16.89 7.45 13.97
C VAL A 57 18.05 8.43 14.09
N GLY A 58 17.73 9.71 14.14
CA GLY A 58 18.72 10.78 14.25
C GLY A 58 19.32 10.93 15.65
N ASP A 59 20.33 11.78 15.78
CA ASP A 59 20.98 12.12 17.05
C ASP A 59 19.99 12.73 18.07
N SER A 60 18.94 13.41 17.61
CA SER A 60 17.83 13.90 18.45
C SER A 60 16.92 12.77 18.99
N GLY A 61 17.05 11.57 18.44
CA GLY A 61 16.17 10.43 18.70
C GLY A 61 14.87 10.44 17.87
N ALA A 62 14.63 11.46 17.04
CA ALA A 62 13.49 11.48 16.12
C ALA A 62 13.67 10.47 14.98
N ILE A 63 12.55 10.06 14.39
CA ILE A 63 12.51 9.13 13.25
C ILE A 63 12.35 9.92 11.95
N TYR A 64 13.21 9.65 10.97
CA TYR A 64 13.16 10.24 9.64
C TYR A 64 13.08 9.16 8.56
N LEU A 65 12.61 9.55 7.37
CA LEU A 65 12.57 8.69 6.18
C LEU A 65 13.81 8.82 5.27
N ASP A 66 14.64 9.84 5.53
CA ASP A 66 15.90 10.08 4.82
C ASP A 66 17.07 10.23 5.80
N PRO A 67 18.32 9.98 5.34
CA PRO A 67 19.53 10.31 6.09
C PRO A 67 19.57 11.79 6.49
N THR A 68 19.40 12.06 7.78
CA THR A 68 19.46 13.41 8.35
C THR A 68 19.85 13.33 9.83
N ASP A 69 20.04 14.48 10.48
CA ASP A 69 20.26 14.56 11.93
C ASP A 69 21.39 13.62 12.41
N GLY A 70 22.53 13.66 11.71
CA GLY A 70 23.74 12.92 12.08
C GLY A 70 23.80 11.44 11.68
N THR A 71 22.72 10.86 11.14
CA THR A 71 22.70 9.45 10.71
C THR A 71 22.75 9.28 9.18
N SER A 72 23.46 8.24 8.73
CA SER A 72 23.57 7.86 7.30
C SER A 72 23.12 6.44 7.00
N THR A 73 22.76 5.66 8.03
CA THR A 73 22.36 4.26 7.91
C THR A 73 20.97 4.07 8.48
N SER A 74 20.13 3.28 7.80
CA SER A 74 18.81 2.93 8.31
C SER A 74 18.91 2.22 9.67
N ALA A 75 17.93 2.49 10.53
CA ALA A 75 17.88 1.94 11.87
C ALA A 75 17.42 0.47 11.86
N VAL A 76 18.02 -0.31 12.74
CA VAL A 76 17.59 -1.68 13.04
C VAL A 76 16.83 -1.65 14.36
N PHE A 77 15.59 -2.08 14.32
CA PHE A 77 14.66 -2.06 15.43
C PHE A 77 14.55 -3.44 16.05
N SER A 78 14.08 -3.48 17.29
CA SER A 78 13.59 -4.69 17.95
C SER A 78 12.37 -4.36 18.79
N MET A 79 11.58 -5.38 19.11
CA MET A 79 10.40 -5.23 19.97
C MET A 79 10.54 -6.09 21.22
N SER A 80 10.25 -5.53 22.39
CA SER A 80 10.21 -6.28 23.64
C SER A 80 9.12 -5.75 24.56
N ASN A 81 8.17 -6.61 24.94
CA ASN A 81 7.04 -6.25 25.82
C ASN A 81 6.27 -4.99 25.33
N GLY A 82 6.01 -4.92 24.01
CA GLY A 82 5.32 -3.81 23.37
C GLY A 82 6.14 -2.51 23.29
N ARG A 83 7.44 -2.54 23.58
CA ARG A 83 8.36 -1.42 23.42
C ARG A 83 9.14 -1.58 22.12
N LEU A 84 9.20 -0.50 21.33
CA LEU A 84 10.06 -0.41 20.15
C LEU A 84 11.44 0.13 20.57
N VAL A 85 12.51 -0.54 20.14
CA VAL A 85 13.88 -0.30 20.62
C VAL A 85 14.86 -0.20 19.45
N VAL A 86 15.80 0.74 19.51
CA VAL A 86 16.96 0.84 18.60
C VAL A 86 18.22 0.92 19.45
N GLY A 87 19.07 -0.12 19.38
CA GLY A 87 20.22 -0.25 20.28
C GLY A 87 19.79 -0.26 21.75
N ASN A 88 20.23 0.74 22.52
CA ASN A 88 19.87 0.93 23.93
C ASN A 88 18.82 2.05 24.14
N LEU A 89 18.19 2.52 23.07
CA LEU A 89 17.21 3.59 23.09
C LEU A 89 15.80 3.01 22.93
N TYR A 90 14.86 3.56 23.66
CA TYR A 90 13.46 3.14 23.71
C TYR A 90 12.58 4.24 23.13
N ALA A 91 11.61 3.85 22.30
CA ALA A 91 10.63 4.76 21.75
C ALA A 91 9.68 5.28 22.83
N SER A 92 9.60 6.60 22.94
CA SER A 92 8.54 7.30 23.67
C SER A 92 7.67 8.03 22.64
N VAL A 93 6.35 8.05 22.86
CA VAL A 93 5.40 8.76 22.00
C VAL A 93 4.63 9.73 22.87
N ASP A 94 4.72 11.03 22.56
CA ASP A 94 4.02 12.07 23.30
C ASP A 94 2.54 12.20 22.90
N SER A 95 1.83 13.17 23.48
CA SER A 95 0.42 13.42 23.18
C SER A 95 0.15 13.90 21.75
N ASN A 96 1.17 14.42 21.06
CA ASN A 96 1.07 14.88 19.67
C ASN A 96 1.44 13.76 18.67
N GLY A 97 1.87 12.60 19.17
CA GLY A 97 2.35 11.49 18.35
C GLY A 97 3.83 11.58 18.00
N THR A 98 4.57 12.57 18.53
CA THR A 98 6.01 12.69 18.30
C THR A 98 6.70 11.49 18.90
N THR A 99 7.46 10.77 18.07
CA THR A 99 8.24 9.61 18.54
C THR A 99 9.69 9.98 18.72
N ILE A 100 10.21 9.77 19.93
CA ILE A 100 11.59 10.06 20.29
C ILE A 100 12.19 8.86 21.00
N PHE A 101 13.34 8.40 20.49
CA PHE A 101 14.16 7.36 21.10
C PHE A 101 15.09 7.94 22.17
N LYS A 102 14.98 7.45 23.40
CA LYS A 102 15.79 7.88 24.55
C LYS A 102 16.29 6.70 25.37
N SER A 103 17.33 6.88 26.17
CA SER A 103 17.89 5.82 27.02
C SER A 103 17.01 5.43 28.21
N ASP A 104 16.00 6.23 28.57
CA ASP A 104 15.12 5.97 29.69
C ASP A 104 14.03 4.95 29.35
N ALA A 105 14.25 3.70 29.78
CA ALA A 105 13.30 2.60 29.62
C ALA A 105 11.98 2.80 30.39
N ASN A 106 11.92 3.66 31.40
CA ASN A 106 10.70 3.91 32.18
C ASN A 106 9.75 4.87 31.46
N ALA A 107 10.29 5.75 30.62
CA ALA A 107 9.52 6.65 29.75
C ALA A 107 9.09 5.97 28.42
N ALA A 108 9.51 4.73 28.18
CA ALA A 108 9.20 3.99 26.97
C ALA A 108 7.71 3.69 26.84
N SER A 109 7.15 3.92 25.65
CA SER A 109 5.78 3.50 25.35
C SER A 109 5.74 1.98 25.17
N THR A 110 4.75 1.34 25.79
CA THR A 110 4.52 -0.12 25.77
C THR A 110 3.37 -0.51 24.84
N LYS A 111 3.05 0.38 23.91
CA LYS A 111 1.86 0.29 23.05
C LYS A 111 2.17 -0.11 21.61
N PHE A 112 3.42 -0.44 21.29
CA PHE A 112 3.75 -0.97 19.97
C PHE A 112 3.39 -2.44 19.89
N SER A 113 2.95 -2.89 18.71
CA SER A 113 2.69 -4.31 18.44
C SER A 113 2.82 -4.59 16.95
N ALA A 114 3.12 -5.83 16.60
CA ALA A 114 2.89 -6.31 15.24
C ALA A 114 1.38 -6.49 15.00
N GLY A 115 0.90 -5.95 13.89
CA GLY A 115 -0.42 -6.21 13.35
C GLY A 115 -0.43 -7.50 12.52
N ASP A 116 -1.32 -7.53 11.53
CA ASP A 116 -1.40 -8.65 10.61
C ASP A 116 -0.10 -8.80 9.81
N ALA A 117 0.25 -10.06 9.52
CA ALA A 117 1.36 -10.38 8.64
C ALA A 117 1.04 -9.92 7.22
N THR A 118 2.07 -9.43 6.54
CA THR A 118 2.08 -9.09 5.11
C THR A 118 3.12 -9.94 4.40
N ASN A 119 3.16 -9.88 3.07
CA ASN A 119 4.15 -10.66 2.31
C ASN A 119 5.59 -10.23 2.60
N VAL A 120 5.80 -8.96 2.94
CA VAL A 120 7.12 -8.40 3.24
C VAL A 120 7.46 -8.38 4.74
N GLY A 121 6.48 -8.61 5.62
CA GLY A 121 6.71 -8.51 7.05
C GLY A 121 5.44 -8.45 7.90
N TYR A 122 5.36 -7.43 8.75
CA TYR A 122 4.24 -7.19 9.66
C TYR A 122 3.96 -5.70 9.74
N ASN A 123 2.69 -5.33 9.72
CA ASN A 123 2.29 -3.96 9.99
C ASN A 123 2.71 -3.55 11.40
N LEU A 124 3.47 -2.47 11.57
CA LEU A 124 3.77 -1.93 12.89
C LEU A 124 2.61 -1.05 13.36
N LEU A 125 1.99 -1.42 14.47
CA LEU A 125 0.89 -0.69 15.08
C LEU A 125 1.36 0.08 16.31
N TYR A 126 0.74 1.23 16.55
CA TYR A 126 0.83 1.93 17.83
C TYR A 126 -0.56 2.02 18.47
N ASN A 127 -0.66 1.58 19.72
CA ASN A 127 -1.90 1.53 20.49
C ASN A 127 -3.02 0.75 19.77
N GLY A 128 -2.65 -0.29 19.01
CA GLY A 128 -3.56 -1.12 18.22
C GLY A 128 -4.06 -0.49 16.92
N THR A 129 -3.51 0.68 16.53
CA THR A 129 -3.93 1.41 15.31
C THR A 129 -2.76 1.66 14.37
N GLN A 130 -3.06 1.78 13.08
CA GLN A 130 -2.10 1.99 11.98
C GLN A 130 -1.88 3.49 11.66
N SER A 131 -2.16 4.39 12.59
CA SER A 131 -2.18 5.84 12.34
C SER A 131 -0.81 6.47 12.51
N ALA A 132 0.11 6.20 11.58
CA ALA A 132 1.34 6.97 11.45
C ALA A 132 1.21 8.00 10.33
N VAL A 133 1.89 9.13 10.50
CA VAL A 133 2.01 10.17 9.48
C VAL A 133 3.48 10.56 9.33
N ALA A 134 3.88 10.83 8.10
CA ALA A 134 5.16 11.43 7.77
C ALA A 134 4.93 12.91 7.47
N CYS A 135 5.56 13.81 8.20
CA CYS A 135 5.43 15.25 8.01
C CYS A 135 6.77 15.86 7.58
N PRO A 136 6.77 16.87 6.70
CA PRO A 136 7.99 17.58 6.36
C PRO A 136 8.64 18.16 7.62
N ALA A 137 9.96 18.02 7.72
CA ALA A 137 10.76 18.64 8.75
C ALA A 137 10.70 20.17 8.63
N SER A 138 10.84 20.88 9.75
CA SER A 138 10.66 22.34 9.79
C SER A 138 11.69 23.11 8.95
N ASP A 139 12.84 22.50 8.69
CA ASP A 139 14.00 23.08 8.03
C ASP A 139 14.22 22.56 6.59
N ASN A 140 13.58 21.45 6.20
CA ASN A 140 13.69 20.87 4.88
C ASN A 140 12.40 20.13 4.50
N ASP A 141 11.71 20.61 3.46
CA ASP A 141 10.43 20.06 2.99
C ASP A 141 10.55 18.74 2.22
N GLN A 142 11.78 18.32 1.91
CA GLN A 142 12.09 17.02 1.30
C GLN A 142 12.43 15.95 2.33
N VAL A 143 12.67 16.32 3.60
CA VAL A 143 12.96 15.39 4.69
C VAL A 143 11.72 15.21 5.52
N TYR A 144 11.28 13.97 5.69
CA TYR A 144 10.06 13.68 6.44
C TYR A 144 10.37 13.04 7.79
N GLN A 145 9.76 13.57 8.85
CA GLN A 145 9.79 13.01 10.19
C GLN A 145 8.51 12.19 10.43
N VAL A 146 8.64 11.05 11.10
CA VAL A 146 7.53 10.13 11.38
C VAL A 146 6.90 10.39 12.75
N TYR A 147 5.57 10.39 12.79
CA TYR A 147 4.75 10.57 13.97
C TYR A 147 3.70 9.46 14.06
N PHE A 148 3.39 8.97 15.25
CA PHE A 148 2.27 8.05 15.51
C PHE A 148 1.09 8.84 16.09
N GLY A 149 0.37 9.55 15.23
CA GLY A 149 -0.70 10.48 15.61
C GLY A 149 -0.98 11.53 14.53
N ALA A 150 -1.30 12.75 14.97
CA ALA A 150 -1.69 13.84 14.07
C ALA A 150 -0.52 14.53 13.35
N GLY A 151 0.72 14.29 13.78
CA GLY A 151 1.90 14.94 13.20
C GLY A 151 2.19 16.32 13.79
N ASN A 152 2.90 17.15 13.03
CA ASN A 152 3.30 18.50 13.45
C ASN A 152 2.31 19.61 13.01
N GLY A 153 1.13 19.23 12.52
CA GLY A 153 0.12 20.16 12.00
C GLY A 153 0.42 20.75 10.62
N ASN A 154 1.51 20.32 9.97
CA ASN A 154 1.78 20.69 8.58
C ASN A 154 0.73 20.06 7.65
N PRO A 155 0.08 20.82 6.75
CA PRO A 155 -0.91 20.27 5.84
C PRO A 155 -0.35 19.27 4.83
N ASN A 156 0.97 19.22 4.64
CA ASN A 156 1.67 18.28 3.75
C ASN A 156 2.06 16.97 4.45
N CYS A 157 1.61 16.73 5.69
CA CYS A 157 1.76 15.42 6.30
C CYS A 157 1.03 14.36 5.47
N ALA A 158 1.70 13.25 5.17
CA ALA A 158 1.12 12.11 4.49
C ALA A 158 0.86 10.99 5.49
N GLY A 159 -0.32 10.37 5.43
CA GLY A 159 -0.56 9.11 6.14
C GLY A 159 0.39 8.04 5.61
N ILE A 160 0.94 7.22 6.51
CA ILE A 160 1.80 6.09 6.14
C ILE A 160 1.34 4.84 6.87
N ALA A 161 1.45 3.69 6.21
CA ALA A 161 1.59 2.43 6.94
C ALA A 161 3.08 2.12 7.07
N ILE A 162 3.40 1.30 8.06
CA ILE A 162 4.79 0.98 8.40
C ILE A 162 4.90 -0.53 8.40
N GLU A 163 5.76 -1.07 7.54
CA GLU A 163 6.06 -2.50 7.51
C GLU A 163 7.35 -2.78 8.24
N ALA A 164 7.29 -3.79 9.11
CA ALA A 164 8.43 -4.36 9.81
C ALA A 164 8.91 -5.63 9.10
N PHE A 165 10.07 -5.55 8.46
CA PHE A 165 10.68 -6.68 7.77
C PHE A 165 11.76 -7.31 8.66
N VAL A 166 11.54 -8.55 9.07
CA VAL A 166 12.53 -9.31 9.83
C VAL A 166 13.69 -9.61 8.90
N SER A 167 14.88 -9.08 9.18
CA SER A 167 16.06 -9.42 8.38
C SER A 167 16.22 -10.95 8.42
N PRO A 168 16.41 -11.63 7.28
CA PRO A 168 16.71 -13.05 7.29
C PRO A 168 17.95 -13.18 8.16
N SER A 169 17.79 -13.84 9.32
CA SER A 169 18.84 -14.01 10.31
C SER A 169 20.05 -14.49 9.56
N SER A 170 21.06 -13.62 9.41
CA SER A 170 22.33 -14.00 8.81
C SER A 170 22.81 -15.11 9.71
N SER A 171 22.70 -16.34 9.20
CA SER A 171 23.17 -17.52 9.90
C SER A 171 24.65 -17.26 10.11
N SER A 172 24.97 -16.75 11.30
CA SER A 172 26.31 -16.33 11.66
C SER A 172 27.14 -17.59 11.68
N SER A 173 27.77 -17.90 10.55
CA SER A 173 28.87 -18.82 10.48
C SER A 173 29.94 -18.25 11.40
N SER A 174 30.01 -18.82 12.59
CA SER A 174 30.96 -18.48 13.64
C SER A 174 32.37 -18.73 13.13
N SER A 175 32.99 -17.73 12.49
CA SER A 175 34.43 -17.68 12.28
C SER A 175 35.03 -16.72 13.31
N SER A 176 35.45 -17.33 14.40
CA SER A 176 36.25 -16.70 15.46
C SER A 176 37.57 -16.20 14.89
N SER A 177 37.73 -14.88 14.78
CA SER A 177 39.04 -14.26 14.58
C SER A 177 39.09 -12.97 15.41
N ALA A 178 39.70 -13.07 16.58
CA ALA A 178 40.03 -11.96 17.45
C ALA A 178 41.10 -11.08 16.78
N ALA A 179 40.83 -9.80 16.61
CA ALA A 179 41.87 -8.79 16.42
C ALA A 179 41.39 -7.42 16.90
N THR A 180 41.79 -7.11 18.13
CA THR A 180 41.86 -5.80 18.74
C THR A 180 42.61 -4.81 17.84
N SER A 181 42.04 -3.62 17.59
CA SER A 181 42.84 -2.40 17.35
C SER A 181 42.00 -1.14 17.53
N THR A 182 42.34 -0.45 18.62
CA THR A 182 42.10 0.95 18.96
C THR A 182 42.53 1.90 17.83
N SER A 183 41.81 3.01 17.59
CA SER A 183 42.39 4.37 17.53
C SER A 183 41.48 5.41 16.85
N THR A 184 41.09 6.38 17.67
CA THR A 184 41.06 7.84 17.45
C THR A 184 40.23 8.45 16.31
N ARG A 185 39.11 9.05 16.77
CA ARG A 185 38.19 9.99 16.11
C ARG A 185 38.92 11.31 15.79
N VAL A 186 38.94 11.71 14.53
CA VAL A 186 39.28 13.09 14.12
C VAL A 186 38.06 13.71 13.45
N SER A 187 37.59 14.80 14.04
CA SER A 187 36.51 15.64 13.57
C SER A 187 37.02 16.57 12.47
N SER A 188 36.30 16.66 11.35
CA SER A 188 36.43 17.80 10.42
C SER A 188 35.11 18.07 9.72
N SER A 189 34.55 19.22 10.07
CA SER A 189 33.45 19.96 9.47
C SER A 189 33.79 20.51 8.09
N ALA A 190 32.88 20.43 7.12
CA ALA A 190 32.63 21.49 6.12
C ALA A 190 31.44 21.19 5.18
N LYS A 191 30.31 21.81 5.51
CA LYS A 191 29.34 22.52 4.66
C LYS A 191 29.61 22.61 3.14
N ALA A 192 28.65 22.17 2.32
CA ALA A 192 28.32 22.78 1.03
C ALA A 192 26.88 22.41 0.63
N SER A 193 25.96 23.32 0.93
CA SER A 193 24.56 23.33 0.51
C SER A 193 24.46 23.81 -0.94
N THR A 194 23.91 22.98 -1.83
CA THR A 194 23.57 23.36 -3.20
C THR A 194 22.06 23.27 -3.35
N SER A 195 21.40 24.42 -3.44
CA SER A 195 19.96 24.56 -3.66
C SER A 195 19.60 24.17 -5.09
N SER A 196 18.84 23.09 -5.28
CA SER A 196 18.18 22.76 -6.53
C SER A 196 16.85 23.50 -6.61
N GLY A 197 16.71 24.39 -7.59
CA GLY A 197 15.45 25.11 -7.85
C GLY A 197 14.39 24.14 -8.38
N ALA A 198 13.26 24.05 -7.68
CA ALA A 198 12.08 23.33 -8.15
C ALA A 198 11.41 24.12 -9.29
N ILE A 199 11.33 23.51 -10.48
CA ILE A 199 10.54 24.03 -11.59
C ILE A 199 9.11 23.53 -11.41
N ALA A 200 8.15 24.44 -11.29
CA ALA A 200 6.74 24.12 -11.23
C ALA A 200 6.25 23.63 -12.61
N TYR A 201 5.78 22.39 -12.69
CA TYR A 201 5.16 21.84 -13.89
C TYR A 201 3.67 22.18 -13.91
N THR A 202 3.18 22.73 -15.02
CA THR A 202 1.74 22.94 -15.26
C THR A 202 1.24 21.82 -16.17
N THR A 203 0.49 20.88 -15.61
CA THR A 203 -0.04 19.72 -16.34
C THR A 203 -1.16 20.14 -17.28
N LYS A 204 -0.94 20.07 -18.59
CA LYS A 204 -2.01 20.23 -19.60
C LYS A 204 -2.56 18.86 -19.97
N CYS A 205 -3.86 18.65 -19.75
CA CYS A 205 -4.55 17.44 -20.19
C CYS A 205 -4.69 17.44 -21.72
N VAL A 206 -4.11 16.44 -22.39
CA VAL A 206 -4.32 16.21 -23.83
C VAL A 206 -5.20 14.98 -23.97
N VAL A 207 -6.39 15.16 -24.53
CA VAL A 207 -7.28 14.05 -24.90
C VAL A 207 -6.71 13.40 -26.17
N VAL A 208 -6.16 12.19 -26.05
CA VAL A 208 -5.64 11.44 -27.21
C VAL A 208 -6.70 10.44 -27.69
N PRO A 209 -7.20 10.54 -28.93
CA PRO A 209 -8.17 9.60 -29.47
C PRO A 209 -7.53 8.23 -29.74
N VAL A 210 -8.27 7.16 -29.41
CA VAL A 210 -7.86 5.77 -29.65
C VAL A 210 -7.92 5.50 -31.15
N THR A 211 -6.78 5.14 -31.75
CA THR A 211 -6.73 4.75 -33.17
C THR A 211 -6.98 3.26 -33.26
N ALA A 212 -8.07 2.85 -33.91
CA ALA A 212 -8.37 1.44 -34.15
C ALA A 212 -7.22 0.81 -34.97
N SER A 213 -6.69 -0.31 -34.46
CA SER A 213 -5.58 -1.06 -35.07
C SER A 213 -5.85 -1.39 -36.55
N ALA A 214 -5.16 -0.70 -37.45
CA ALA A 214 -5.04 -1.10 -38.85
C ALA A 214 -3.74 -1.89 -39.04
N THR A 215 -3.87 -3.04 -39.71
CA THR A 215 -2.80 -4.00 -40.02
C THR A 215 -1.68 -3.32 -40.83
N ALA A 216 -0.52 -3.10 -40.22
CA ALA A 216 0.60 -2.40 -40.84
C ALA A 216 1.65 -3.39 -41.40
N THR A 217 1.94 -3.25 -42.69
CA THR A 217 2.95 -3.99 -43.45
C THR A 217 4.37 -3.59 -43.02
N ALA A 218 5.18 -4.60 -42.69
CA ALA A 218 6.52 -4.46 -42.14
C ALA A 218 7.51 -3.81 -43.12
N LYS A 219 8.20 -2.75 -42.67
CA LYS A 219 9.43 -2.25 -43.28
C LYS A 219 10.51 -2.19 -42.19
N ALA A 220 11.57 -2.97 -42.39
CA ALA A 220 12.67 -3.17 -41.45
C ALA A 220 13.43 -1.86 -41.20
N ALA A 221 13.36 -1.35 -39.98
CA ALA A 221 14.20 -0.29 -39.46
C ALA A 221 15.14 -0.85 -38.40
N SER A 222 16.37 -0.39 -38.42
CA SER A 222 17.51 -0.80 -37.59
C SER A 222 17.20 -0.79 -36.09
N ALA A 223 17.70 -1.80 -35.39
CA ALA A 223 17.57 -2.02 -33.95
C ALA A 223 18.03 -0.79 -33.14
N ALA A 224 17.10 0.09 -32.81
CA ALA A 224 17.28 1.07 -31.75
C ALA A 224 17.37 0.33 -30.43
N ALA A 225 18.26 0.81 -29.54
CA ALA A 225 18.49 0.24 -28.23
C ALA A 225 17.16 -0.02 -27.53
N SER A 226 16.93 -1.27 -27.14
CA SER A 226 15.79 -1.69 -26.32
C SER A 226 15.77 -0.82 -25.07
N SER A 227 14.96 0.23 -25.06
CA SER A 227 14.58 0.93 -23.84
C SER A 227 14.07 -0.15 -22.88
N ALA A 228 14.68 -0.24 -21.71
CA ALA A 228 14.25 -1.20 -20.70
C ALA A 228 12.79 -0.88 -20.35
N VAL A 229 11.92 -1.86 -20.57
CA VAL A 229 10.50 -1.80 -20.23
C VAL A 229 10.42 -1.93 -18.72
N TYR A 230 10.02 -0.85 -18.04
CA TYR A 230 9.80 -0.88 -16.60
C TYR A 230 8.29 -0.86 -16.31
N PRO A 231 7.79 -1.74 -15.42
CA PRO A 231 6.42 -1.64 -14.97
C PRO A 231 6.26 -0.39 -14.09
N LEU A 232 5.25 0.42 -14.40
CA LEU A 232 4.77 1.50 -13.55
C LEU A 232 3.60 0.98 -12.73
N PHE A 233 3.62 1.29 -11.44
CA PHE A 233 2.54 1.00 -10.51
C PHE A 233 1.62 2.22 -10.36
N PRO A 234 0.34 2.01 -10.05
CA PRO A 234 -0.56 3.11 -9.81
C PRO A 234 -0.11 3.86 -8.55
N HIS A 235 0.18 5.15 -8.66
CA HIS A 235 0.43 5.98 -7.47
C HIS A 235 -0.88 6.29 -6.73
N GLY A 236 -2.01 6.15 -7.43
CA GLY A 236 -3.33 6.42 -6.92
C GLY A 236 -4.32 5.32 -7.25
N ILE A 237 -4.99 4.74 -6.27
CA ILE A 237 -6.10 3.79 -6.45
C ILE A 237 -7.27 4.32 -5.62
N ARG A 238 -8.42 4.58 -6.24
CA ARG A 238 -9.59 5.19 -5.58
C ARG A 238 -10.83 4.37 -5.84
N LEU A 239 -11.61 4.12 -4.80
CA LEU A 239 -12.93 3.51 -4.91
C LEU A 239 -13.97 4.62 -5.03
N ILE A 240 -14.83 4.48 -6.02
CA ILE A 240 -15.99 5.35 -6.21
C ILE A 240 -17.26 4.51 -6.14
N ASP A 241 -18.14 4.84 -5.20
CA ASP A 241 -19.32 4.05 -4.85
C ASP A 241 -20.60 4.82 -5.20
N SER A 242 -21.48 4.21 -6.01
CA SER A 242 -22.75 4.82 -6.40
C SER A 242 -23.73 4.95 -5.24
N ALA A 243 -23.63 4.12 -4.20
CA ALA A 243 -24.44 4.21 -3.00
C ALA A 243 -24.02 5.37 -2.08
N ASN A 244 -22.75 5.77 -2.14
CA ASN A 244 -22.17 6.86 -1.35
C ASN A 244 -21.51 7.91 -2.27
N PRO A 245 -22.29 8.62 -3.10
CA PRO A 245 -21.73 9.28 -4.28
C PRO A 245 -20.84 10.50 -3.98
N SER A 246 -20.95 11.02 -2.76
CA SER A 246 -20.16 12.13 -2.21
C SER A 246 -19.01 11.67 -1.29
N SER A 247 -18.89 10.36 -1.06
CA SER A 247 -17.82 9.80 -0.24
C SER A 247 -16.56 9.64 -1.07
N ASN A 248 -15.42 9.96 -0.45
CA ASN A 248 -14.11 9.72 -1.01
C ASN A 248 -13.44 8.59 -0.20
N SER A 249 -13.03 7.51 -0.86
CA SER A 249 -12.29 6.43 -0.21
C SER A 249 -10.86 6.83 0.20
N GLY A 250 -10.36 7.96 -0.31
CA GLY A 250 -8.95 8.26 -0.35
C GLY A 250 -8.21 7.28 -1.28
N ASN A 251 -6.89 7.27 -1.13
CA ASN A 251 -6.05 6.26 -1.77
C ASN A 251 -6.22 4.92 -1.06
N VAL A 252 -6.53 3.85 -1.80
CA VAL A 252 -6.64 2.48 -1.29
C VAL A 252 -5.53 1.59 -1.87
N TYR A 253 -5.31 0.41 -1.30
CA TYR A 253 -4.42 -0.61 -1.88
C TYR A 253 -5.12 -1.94 -2.12
N SER A 254 -6.38 -2.06 -1.68
CA SER A 254 -7.24 -3.18 -1.99
C SER A 254 -8.36 -2.72 -2.92
N PRO A 255 -8.11 -2.68 -4.24
CA PRO A 255 -9.16 -2.47 -5.22
C PRO A 255 -10.38 -3.33 -4.94
N VAL A 256 -11.55 -2.71 -5.11
CA VAL A 256 -12.82 -3.40 -5.09
C VAL A 256 -13.60 -2.94 -6.29
N VAL A 257 -14.08 -3.90 -7.07
CA VAL A 257 -14.89 -3.66 -8.24
C VAL A 257 -16.09 -4.57 -8.14
N PHE A 258 -17.30 -4.01 -8.04
CA PHE A 258 -18.50 -4.82 -8.09
C PHE A 258 -19.67 -4.08 -8.69
N GLN A 259 -20.62 -4.85 -9.21
CA GLN A 259 -21.93 -4.37 -9.60
C GLN A 259 -22.97 -5.32 -9.02
N LYS A 260 -23.96 -4.74 -8.32
CA LYS A 260 -25.09 -5.45 -7.75
C LYS A 260 -26.33 -4.58 -7.87
N GLN A 261 -27.18 -4.89 -8.86
CA GLN A 261 -28.35 -4.10 -9.20
C GLN A 261 -27.96 -2.62 -9.45
N ASN A 262 -28.52 -1.68 -8.69
CA ASN A 262 -28.24 -0.25 -8.81
C ASN A 262 -26.97 0.20 -8.08
N ASN A 263 -26.39 -0.66 -7.24
CA ASN A 263 -25.15 -0.35 -6.52
C ASN A 263 -23.95 -0.84 -7.34
N HIS A 264 -22.96 0.02 -7.53
CA HIS A 264 -21.68 -0.36 -8.09
C HIS A 264 -20.56 0.44 -7.45
N THR A 265 -19.47 -0.28 -7.15
CA THR A 265 -18.19 0.31 -6.79
C THR A 265 -17.22 0.06 -7.93
N ASN A 266 -16.60 1.14 -8.41
CA ASN A 266 -15.56 1.07 -9.43
C ASN A 266 -14.23 1.48 -8.81
N THR A 267 -13.13 0.96 -9.35
CA THR A 267 -11.79 1.38 -8.94
C THR A 267 -11.15 2.23 -10.03
N ILE A 268 -10.61 3.38 -9.67
CA ILE A 268 -9.81 4.23 -10.56
C ILE A 268 -8.34 4.11 -10.18
N PHE A 269 -7.51 3.74 -11.15
CA PHE A 269 -6.06 3.64 -11.04
C PHE A 269 -5.41 4.82 -11.75
N THR A 270 -4.52 5.54 -11.08
CA THR A 270 -3.80 6.68 -11.61
C THR A 270 -2.31 6.37 -11.64
N PHE A 271 -1.68 6.61 -12.78
CA PHE A 271 -0.26 6.39 -13.04
C PHE A 271 0.41 7.72 -13.40
N ASP A 272 1.64 7.93 -12.93
CA ASP A 272 2.51 8.98 -13.46
C ASP A 272 3.34 8.39 -14.59
N VAL A 273 3.08 8.82 -15.82
CA VAL A 273 3.73 8.24 -16.99
C VAL A 273 4.84 9.15 -17.45
N PRO A 274 6.11 8.69 -17.44
CA PRO A 274 7.21 9.46 -17.98
C PRO A 274 7.05 9.65 -19.48
N GLN A 275 7.74 10.65 -20.03
CA GLN A 275 7.81 10.80 -21.48
C GLN A 275 8.55 9.59 -22.08
N VAL A 276 7.82 8.78 -22.83
CA VAL A 276 8.38 7.61 -23.52
C VAL A 276 8.12 7.69 -25.02
N SER A 277 9.11 7.28 -25.82
CA SER A 277 8.95 7.06 -27.26
C SER A 277 8.68 5.57 -27.46
N GLY A 278 7.42 5.16 -27.44
CA GLY A 278 7.10 3.73 -27.50
C GLY A 278 5.62 3.40 -27.42
N SER A 279 5.34 2.11 -27.30
CA SER A 279 4.02 1.55 -27.01
C SER A 279 3.89 1.35 -25.50
N CYS A 280 2.73 1.72 -24.96
CA CYS A 280 2.41 1.45 -23.57
C CYS A 280 1.48 0.24 -23.52
N GLU A 281 1.63 -0.60 -22.52
CA GLU A 281 0.78 -1.77 -22.32
C GLU A 281 0.27 -1.78 -20.89
N LEU A 282 -1.05 -1.75 -20.75
CA LEU A 282 -1.70 -1.92 -19.46
C LEU A 282 -1.86 -3.43 -19.21
N ASN A 283 -1.30 -3.90 -18.11
CA ASN A 283 -1.28 -5.30 -17.71
C ASN A 283 -1.98 -5.45 -16.36
N LEU A 284 -3.00 -6.29 -16.30
CA LEU A 284 -3.56 -6.82 -15.06
C LEU A 284 -3.08 -8.26 -14.91
N HIS A 285 -2.37 -8.54 -13.84
CA HIS A 285 -2.00 -9.90 -13.45
C HIS A 285 -2.57 -10.15 -12.05
N LEU A 286 -3.37 -11.18 -11.91
CA LEU A 286 -3.91 -11.61 -10.62
C LEU A 286 -3.80 -13.12 -10.52
N ASP A 287 -3.15 -13.62 -9.50
CA ASP A 287 -3.11 -15.05 -9.20
C ASP A 287 -3.33 -15.33 -7.71
N THR A 288 -3.25 -16.60 -7.30
CA THR A 288 -3.44 -17.02 -5.90
C THR A 288 -2.13 -17.22 -5.14
N SER A 289 -0.99 -16.83 -5.74
CA SER A 289 0.35 -17.02 -5.19
C SER A 289 0.75 -15.90 -4.24
N GLY A 290 0.29 -14.67 -4.48
CA GLY A 290 0.61 -13.49 -3.66
C GLY A 290 -0.38 -13.23 -2.52
N PHE A 291 -1.63 -12.90 -2.85
CA PHE A 291 -2.66 -12.46 -1.89
C PHE A 291 -4.02 -13.11 -2.15
N PRO A 292 -4.92 -13.13 -1.13
CA PRO A 292 -6.30 -13.56 -1.35
C PRO A 292 -6.99 -12.67 -2.39
N ILE A 293 -7.26 -13.23 -3.56
CA ILE A 293 -8.20 -12.67 -4.51
C ILE A 293 -9.60 -13.19 -4.18
N THR A 294 -10.59 -12.30 -4.23
CA THR A 294 -12.01 -12.69 -4.13
C THR A 294 -12.68 -12.34 -5.44
N VAL A 295 -13.19 -13.36 -6.13
CA VAL A 295 -13.94 -13.18 -7.37
C VAL A 295 -15.29 -13.86 -7.24
N GLU A 296 -16.36 -13.11 -7.50
CA GLU A 296 -17.71 -13.63 -7.62
C GLU A 296 -18.30 -13.25 -8.98
N GLY A 297 -19.23 -14.08 -9.45
CA GLY A 297 -19.90 -13.88 -10.73
C GLY A 297 -20.61 -15.14 -11.19
N SER A 298 -21.24 -15.04 -12.36
CA SER A 298 -21.93 -16.18 -12.97
C SER A 298 -20.97 -17.36 -13.17
N ASN A 299 -21.32 -18.52 -12.63
CA ASN A 299 -20.48 -19.73 -12.66
C ASN A 299 -19.08 -19.56 -12.04
N GLY A 300 -18.93 -18.66 -11.06
CA GLY A 300 -17.65 -18.38 -10.40
C GLY A 300 -16.70 -17.52 -11.23
N VAL A 301 -17.20 -16.86 -12.28
CA VAL A 301 -16.43 -15.99 -13.16
C VAL A 301 -17.02 -14.58 -13.14
N GLY A 302 -16.22 -13.62 -12.68
CA GLY A 302 -16.53 -12.19 -12.78
C GLY A 302 -16.11 -11.64 -14.14
N GLN A 303 -16.87 -10.67 -14.66
CA GLN A 303 -16.58 -9.99 -15.93
C GLN A 303 -16.31 -8.51 -15.66
N PHE A 304 -15.23 -7.99 -16.21
CA PHE A 304 -14.74 -6.64 -15.92
C PHE A 304 -14.39 -5.89 -17.20
N ILE A 305 -14.41 -4.57 -17.09
CA ILE A 305 -14.13 -3.64 -18.19
C ILE A 305 -13.19 -2.54 -17.67
N LEU A 306 -12.21 -2.17 -18.50
CA LEU A 306 -11.31 -1.04 -18.26
C LEU A 306 -11.66 0.11 -19.19
N PHE A 307 -11.72 1.32 -18.65
CA PHE A 307 -11.91 2.56 -19.39
C PHE A 307 -10.72 3.50 -19.20
N ASN A 308 -10.41 4.27 -20.24
CA ASN A 308 -9.53 5.42 -20.13
C ASN A 308 -10.37 6.67 -19.80
N LEU A 309 -9.85 7.53 -18.92
CA LEU A 309 -10.56 8.68 -18.38
C LEU A 309 -10.12 10.02 -18.98
N SER A 310 -11.04 11.00 -19.00
CA SER A 310 -10.86 12.34 -19.59
C SER A 310 -9.84 13.21 -18.87
N SER A 311 -9.57 12.90 -17.61
CA SER A 311 -8.69 13.62 -16.72
C SER A 311 -8.23 12.70 -15.59
N VAL A 312 -7.25 13.16 -14.83
CA VAL A 312 -6.68 12.44 -13.69
C VAL A 312 -7.61 12.49 -12.49
N ALA A 313 -7.85 11.34 -11.86
CA ALA A 313 -8.50 11.28 -10.55
C ALA A 313 -7.55 11.71 -9.43
N ASN A 314 -8.06 12.46 -8.46
CA ASN A 314 -7.32 13.07 -7.36
C ASN A 314 -8.07 12.92 -6.02
N ASP A 315 -7.56 13.55 -4.96
CA ASP A 315 -8.13 13.46 -3.59
C ASP A 315 -9.48 14.18 -3.40
N SER A 316 -10.05 14.76 -4.44
CA SER A 316 -11.42 15.27 -4.44
C SER A 316 -12.37 14.41 -5.28
N THR A 317 -11.85 13.36 -5.93
CA THR A 317 -12.63 12.49 -6.81
C THR A 317 -13.53 11.57 -6.00
N VAL A 318 -14.82 11.71 -6.24
CA VAL A 318 -15.92 10.90 -5.73
C VAL A 318 -16.77 10.43 -6.90
N TYR A 319 -17.75 9.56 -6.65
CA TYR A 319 -18.62 9.07 -7.71
C TYR A 319 -19.30 10.21 -8.51
N SER A 320 -19.78 11.26 -7.84
CA SER A 320 -20.54 12.35 -8.48
C SER A 320 -19.71 13.32 -9.32
N ASN A 321 -18.39 13.37 -9.15
CA ASN A 321 -17.50 14.27 -9.89
C ASN A 321 -16.33 13.54 -10.57
N ARG A 322 -16.44 12.21 -10.75
CA ARG A 322 -15.41 11.43 -11.42
C ARG A 322 -15.14 11.91 -12.85
N PRO A 323 -13.90 11.78 -13.35
CA PRO A 323 -13.60 12.01 -14.76
C PRO A 323 -14.50 11.21 -15.70
N ASN A 324 -14.79 11.76 -16.89
CA ASN A 324 -15.61 11.08 -17.89
C ASN A 324 -14.83 9.93 -18.55
N ARG A 325 -15.52 8.85 -18.92
CA ARG A 325 -14.94 7.78 -19.74
C ARG A 325 -14.76 8.28 -21.18
N ILE A 326 -13.54 8.22 -21.70
CA ILE A 326 -13.25 8.56 -23.11
C ILE A 326 -13.49 7.33 -23.99
N ALA A 327 -12.92 6.20 -23.58
CA ALA A 327 -12.86 5.00 -24.39
C ALA A 327 -12.83 3.75 -23.51
N GLU A 328 -13.48 2.69 -24.00
CA GLU A 328 -13.27 1.33 -23.52
C GLU A 328 -11.89 0.86 -23.99
N ILE A 329 -11.07 0.40 -23.06
CA ILE A 329 -9.72 -0.10 -23.29
C ILE A 329 -9.74 -1.63 -23.44
N GLY A 330 -10.65 -2.30 -22.75
CA GLY A 330 -11.09 -3.64 -23.10
C GLY A 330 -11.78 -4.35 -21.95
N ARG A 331 -12.01 -5.65 -22.16
CA ARG A 331 -12.83 -6.50 -21.29
C ARG A 331 -12.08 -7.78 -20.98
N PHE A 332 -12.23 -8.27 -19.77
CA PHE A 332 -11.59 -9.50 -19.32
C PHE A 332 -12.46 -10.18 -18.26
N ASN A 333 -12.15 -11.45 -18.02
CA ASN A 333 -12.83 -12.28 -17.05
C ASN A 333 -11.83 -12.69 -15.98
N CYS A 334 -12.27 -12.75 -14.73
CA CYS A 334 -11.49 -13.33 -13.64
C CYS A 334 -12.26 -14.44 -12.97
N SER A 335 -11.53 -15.38 -12.38
CA SER A 335 -12.09 -16.45 -11.55
C SER A 335 -11.37 -16.48 -10.21
N SER A 336 -11.80 -17.36 -9.30
CA SER A 336 -11.10 -17.55 -8.02
C SER A 336 -9.66 -18.06 -8.15
N SER A 337 -9.23 -18.51 -9.33
CA SER A 337 -7.83 -18.87 -9.61
C SER A 337 -7.01 -17.72 -10.22
N GLY A 338 -7.59 -16.55 -10.41
CA GLY A 338 -6.92 -15.39 -11.01
C GLY A 338 -7.35 -15.06 -12.42
N CYS A 339 -6.60 -14.13 -13.03
CA CYS A 339 -6.71 -13.71 -14.42
C CYS A 339 -5.45 -12.98 -14.89
N ASP A 340 -5.20 -13.11 -16.18
CA ASP A 340 -4.20 -12.34 -16.92
C ASP A 340 -4.91 -11.52 -17.99
N TYR A 341 -4.60 -10.23 -18.06
CA TYR A 341 -5.08 -9.36 -19.12
C TYR A 341 -4.00 -8.35 -19.50
N ALA A 342 -3.74 -8.22 -20.79
CA ALA A 342 -2.79 -7.25 -21.32
C ALA A 342 -3.42 -6.54 -22.52
N THR A 343 -3.24 -5.24 -22.62
CA THR A 343 -3.71 -4.46 -23.77
C THR A 343 -2.83 -3.26 -24.05
N ASN A 344 -2.64 -2.98 -25.34
CA ASN A 344 -1.92 -1.81 -25.78
C ASN A 344 -2.75 -0.54 -25.52
N VAL A 345 -2.10 0.47 -24.96
CA VAL A 345 -2.65 1.81 -24.74
C VAL A 345 -1.73 2.86 -25.35
N THR A 346 -2.27 4.04 -25.65
CA THR A 346 -1.47 5.12 -26.20
C THR A 346 -0.63 5.77 -25.10
N CYS A 347 0.70 5.77 -25.26
CA CYS A 347 1.58 6.50 -24.36
C CYS A 347 1.36 8.02 -24.49
N PRO A 348 1.40 8.75 -23.38
CA PRO A 348 1.51 10.20 -23.44
C PRO A 348 2.87 10.61 -24.02
N ASN A 349 2.87 11.67 -24.84
CA ASN A 349 4.07 12.19 -25.51
C ASN A 349 4.93 13.12 -24.63
N SER A 350 4.52 13.32 -23.38
CA SER A 350 5.18 14.14 -22.36
C SER A 350 4.85 13.57 -20.98
N TYR A 351 5.61 13.93 -19.95
CA TYR A 351 5.34 13.51 -18.58
C TYR A 351 3.92 13.91 -18.19
N THR A 352 3.04 12.92 -18.02
CA THR A 352 1.61 13.14 -17.83
C THR A 352 1.05 12.06 -16.92
N ALA A 353 0.24 12.46 -15.95
CA ALA A 353 -0.55 11.52 -15.18
C ALA A 353 -1.77 11.07 -16.00
N VAL A 354 -2.09 9.77 -15.94
CA VAL A 354 -3.25 9.17 -16.63
C VAL A 354 -4.07 8.34 -15.64
N SER A 355 -5.37 8.24 -15.86
CA SER A 355 -6.25 7.42 -15.02
C SER A 355 -7.06 6.42 -15.84
N TYR A 356 -7.19 5.21 -15.31
CA TYR A 356 -8.01 4.13 -15.84
C TYR A 356 -9.06 3.72 -14.82
N GLU A 357 -10.29 3.49 -15.25
CA GLU A 357 -11.39 3.01 -14.40
C GLU A 357 -11.67 1.54 -14.70
N MET A 358 -11.60 0.68 -13.69
CA MET A 358 -12.07 -0.70 -13.73
C MET A 358 -13.49 -0.78 -13.16
N MET A 359 -14.39 -1.40 -13.91
CA MET A 359 -15.79 -1.57 -13.55
C MET A 359 -16.23 -3.03 -13.79
N ALA A 360 -17.19 -3.51 -12.99
CA ALA A 360 -17.85 -4.79 -13.22
C ALA A 360 -18.83 -4.68 -14.40
N LEU A 361 -18.86 -5.69 -15.28
CA LEU A 361 -19.66 -5.67 -16.50
C LEU A 361 -21.08 -6.24 -16.30
N THR A 362 -21.28 -7.10 -15.29
CA THR A 362 -22.56 -7.80 -15.04
C THR A 362 -23.01 -7.67 -13.59
N ASP A 363 -24.31 -7.82 -13.35
CA ASP A 363 -25.01 -7.54 -12.07
C ASP A 363 -24.64 -8.43 -10.87
N ASP A 364 -23.70 -9.36 -11.02
CA ASP A 364 -23.18 -10.19 -9.92
C ASP A 364 -21.66 -10.31 -9.95
N SER A 365 -20.98 -9.52 -10.80
CA SER A 365 -19.51 -9.53 -10.83
C SER A 365 -18.95 -8.79 -9.64
N TYR A 366 -18.06 -9.45 -8.90
CA TYR A 366 -17.29 -8.90 -7.79
C TYR A 366 -15.83 -9.29 -7.97
N LEU A 367 -14.93 -8.34 -7.74
CA LEU A 367 -13.50 -8.55 -7.67
C LEU A 367 -12.95 -7.71 -6.52
N SER A 368 -12.16 -8.34 -5.67
CA SER A 368 -11.30 -7.66 -4.71
C SER A 368 -9.95 -8.34 -4.69
N PHE A 369 -8.89 -7.54 -4.70
CA PHE A 369 -7.51 -7.98 -4.67
C PHE A 369 -6.65 -6.94 -3.95
N PHE A 370 -5.37 -7.25 -3.77
CA PHE A 370 -4.37 -6.33 -3.24
C PHE A 370 -3.39 -5.95 -4.36
N GLU A 371 -3.07 -4.65 -4.49
CA GLU A 371 -2.08 -4.18 -5.46
C GLU A 371 -0.66 -4.32 -4.88
N GLU A 372 0.17 -5.19 -5.48
CA GLU A 372 1.53 -5.52 -5.05
C GLU A 372 2.55 -5.30 -6.18
N ALA A 373 3.78 -4.94 -5.81
CA ALA A 373 4.87 -4.75 -6.75
C ALA A 373 5.72 -6.01 -7.01
N ASP A 374 5.81 -6.92 -6.03
CA ASP A 374 6.62 -8.14 -6.10
C ASP A 374 6.04 -9.28 -5.21
N PRO A 375 5.43 -10.35 -5.77
CA PRO A 375 5.19 -10.53 -7.20
C PRO A 375 4.26 -9.44 -7.75
N LEU A 376 4.29 -9.28 -9.06
CA LEU A 376 3.55 -8.24 -9.77
C LEU A 376 2.04 -8.54 -9.79
N GLU A 377 1.34 -8.32 -8.68
CA GLU A 377 -0.10 -8.53 -8.55
C GLU A 377 -0.86 -7.21 -8.65
N GLY A 378 -1.80 -7.11 -9.59
CA GLY A 378 -2.60 -5.92 -9.80
C GLY A 378 -2.40 -5.30 -11.19
N LEU A 379 -2.71 -4.01 -11.29
CA LEU A 379 -2.73 -3.29 -12.55
C LEU A 379 -1.46 -2.46 -12.75
N THR A 380 -0.63 -2.89 -13.68
CA THR A 380 0.61 -2.19 -14.03
C THR A 380 0.56 -1.59 -15.43
N LEU A 381 1.30 -0.51 -15.64
CA LEU A 381 1.50 0.11 -16.94
C LEU A 381 2.94 -0.08 -17.38
N ARG A 382 3.19 -0.88 -18.41
CA ARG A 382 4.50 -1.05 -19.03
C ARG A 382 4.73 0.03 -20.07
N VAL A 383 5.89 0.66 -20.04
CA VAL A 383 6.27 1.80 -20.90
C VAL A 383 7.55 1.60 -21.65
#